data_AF-A0A949JMQ3-F1
#
_entry.id   AF-A0A949JMQ3-F1
#
_cell.length_a   1.000
_cell.length_b   1.000
_cell.length_c   1.000
_cell.angle_alpha   90.00
_cell.angle_beta   90.00
_cell.angle_gamma   90.00
#
_symmetry.space_group_name_H-M   'P 1'
#
loop_
_entity.id
_entity.type
_entity.pdbx_description
1 polymer ?
#
loop_
_entity_poly.entity_id
_entity_poly.type
_entity_poly.pdbx_seq_one_letter_code
_entity_poly.pdbx_strand_id
1 'polypeptide(L)'
;MLDKSYKIEIGPKPISMEDYSTSAQSAFKLLLDSGPEEDSVQKFLEKNPAMVPGAFPPGAAGGHSPWHCAVVSQPVLPGLNSKIPDFMWIASNSQVWYPVLVEIEAPTKLLYKGKGVPRAEFTQAKNQLSEWRTWFSDQENVQVFAREYGLPDTFIRYRQMKLHMILVYGRREEFKGNTKLEKHRASIVPQPDEELVSFDRLRVDRNLTDVITVKAKGAGTYEAKHVSPTFTTGPKFPNRFKYINGFESALGNSEIADDRRVFLLDRIRYWREWVNREGTQSVRGFERE
;
A
#
# COMPACT_ATOMS: atom_id res chain seq x y z
N MET A 1 23.22 15.46 27.16
CA MET A 1 22.86 14.93 25.82
C MET A 1 23.32 13.48 25.81
N LEU A 2 22.42 12.52 25.56
CA LEU A 2 22.83 11.14 25.31
C LEU A 2 23.49 11.09 23.94
N ASP A 3 24.71 10.55 23.86
CA ASP A 3 25.37 10.31 22.58
C ASP A 3 24.52 9.34 21.75
N LYS A 4 24.27 9.70 20.49
CA LYS A 4 23.52 8.85 19.57
C LYS A 4 24.40 7.68 19.16
N SER A 5 23.93 6.44 19.30
CA SER A 5 24.67 5.23 18.86
C SER A 5 24.69 5.04 17.33
N TYR A 6 24.08 5.97 16.59
CA TYR A 6 23.99 5.97 15.14
C TYR A 6 24.61 7.22 14.50
N LYS A 7 25.03 7.07 13.25
CA LYS A 7 25.56 8.13 12.38
C LYS A 7 24.52 8.47 11.31
N ILE A 8 24.29 9.76 11.11
CA ILE A 8 23.53 10.29 9.97
C ILE A 8 24.52 10.76 8.91
N GLU A 9 24.28 10.40 7.66
CA GLU A 9 25.08 10.85 6.52
C GLU A 9 24.18 11.60 5.54
N ILE A 10 24.73 12.69 4.98
CA ILE A 10 24.04 13.52 4.00
C ILE A 10 24.55 13.08 2.63
N GLY A 11 23.66 12.55 1.80
CA GLY A 11 23.94 12.11 0.44
C GLY A 11 23.15 12.87 -0.62
N PRO A 12 23.10 12.35 -1.85
CA PRO A 12 22.26 12.88 -2.92
C PRO A 12 20.80 13.02 -2.48
N LYS A 13 20.21 14.19 -2.74
CA LYS A 13 18.84 14.49 -2.29
C LYS A 13 17.81 13.60 -3.01
N PRO A 14 16.74 13.16 -2.34
CA PRO A 14 15.59 12.59 -3.04
C PRO A 14 14.98 13.63 -3.99
N ILE A 15 14.25 13.15 -5.00
CA ILE A 15 13.31 14.01 -5.73
C ILE A 15 12.30 14.60 -4.73
N SER A 16 11.86 15.84 -4.96
CA SER A 16 10.86 16.44 -4.09
C SER A 16 9.51 15.71 -4.23
N MET A 17 8.69 15.71 -3.17
CA MET A 17 7.34 15.15 -3.25
C MET A 17 6.47 15.85 -4.30
N GLU A 18 6.70 17.13 -4.56
CA GLU A 18 5.96 17.89 -5.56
C GLU A 18 6.32 17.45 -6.98
N ASP A 19 7.61 17.30 -7.28
CA ASP A 19 8.09 16.85 -8.59
C ASP A 19 7.68 15.40 -8.86
N TYR A 20 7.80 14.53 -7.84
CA TYR A 20 7.32 13.15 -7.92
C TYR A 20 5.80 13.10 -8.13
N SER A 21 5.01 13.85 -7.34
CA SER A 21 3.56 13.93 -7.50
C SER A 21 3.18 14.39 -8.91
N THR A 22 3.85 15.41 -9.43
CA THR A 22 3.55 15.98 -10.76
C THR A 22 3.86 15.00 -11.88
N SER A 23 5.05 14.39 -11.85
CA SER A 23 5.50 13.43 -12.85
C SER A 23 4.66 12.15 -12.84
N ALA A 24 4.45 11.54 -11.66
CA ALA A 24 3.63 10.34 -11.51
C ALA A 24 2.18 10.58 -11.94
N GLN A 25 1.58 11.71 -11.56
CA GLN A 25 0.20 12.02 -11.96
C GLN A 25 0.06 12.21 -13.48
N SER A 26 1.04 12.84 -14.11
CA SER A 26 1.06 13.06 -15.56
C SER A 26 1.23 11.75 -16.31
N ALA A 27 2.19 10.92 -15.90
CA ALA A 27 2.41 9.60 -16.48
C ALA A 27 1.19 8.70 -16.31
N PHE A 28 0.54 8.74 -15.14
CA PHE A 28 -0.67 7.96 -14.89
C PHE A 28 -1.83 8.39 -15.78
N LYS A 29 -2.02 9.70 -15.98
CA LYS A 29 -3.04 10.20 -16.91
C LYS A 29 -2.81 9.68 -18.33
N LEU A 30 -1.57 9.77 -18.84
CA LEU A 30 -1.22 9.26 -20.16
C LEU A 30 -1.47 7.75 -20.28
N LEU A 31 -1.12 6.98 -19.25
CA LEU A 31 -1.40 5.55 -19.19
C LEU A 31 -2.90 5.28 -19.30
N LEU A 32 -3.73 5.96 -18.51
CA LEU A 32 -5.18 5.75 -18.53
C LEU A 32 -5.82 6.16 -19.86
N ASP A 33 -5.34 7.23 -20.48
CA ASP A 33 -5.84 7.72 -21.76
C ASP A 33 -5.48 6.76 -22.92
N SER A 34 -4.50 5.86 -22.73
CA SER A 34 -4.17 4.79 -23.69
C SER A 34 -5.13 3.59 -23.67
N GLY A 35 -6.11 3.56 -22.74
CA GLY A 35 -7.02 2.44 -22.57
C GLY A 35 -6.30 1.16 -22.12
N PRO A 36 -5.55 1.19 -21.01
CA PRO A 36 -4.61 0.14 -20.66
C PRO A 36 -5.32 -1.12 -20.13
N GLU A 37 -4.64 -2.25 -20.25
CA GLU A 37 -4.99 -3.47 -19.52
C GLU A 37 -4.65 -3.32 -18.02
N GLU A 38 -5.29 -4.13 -17.20
CA GLU A 38 -5.16 -4.14 -15.74
C GLU A 38 -3.69 -4.32 -15.28
N ASP A 39 -2.96 -5.26 -15.89
CA ASP A 39 -1.54 -5.53 -15.59
C ASP A 39 -0.64 -4.30 -15.83
N SER A 40 -0.97 -3.45 -16.80
CA SER A 40 -0.21 -2.22 -17.05
C SER A 40 -0.42 -1.21 -15.92
N VAL A 41 -1.63 -1.14 -15.37
CA VAL A 41 -1.95 -0.31 -14.20
C VAL A 41 -1.32 -0.88 -12.94
N GLN A 42 -1.37 -2.21 -12.74
CA GLN A 42 -0.71 -2.90 -11.65
C GLN A 42 0.78 -2.52 -11.59
N LYS A 43 1.51 -2.72 -12.69
CA LYS A 43 2.94 -2.40 -12.80
C LYS A 43 3.22 -0.92 -12.55
N PHE A 44 2.35 -0.03 -13.01
CA PHE A 44 2.49 1.39 -12.77
C PHE A 44 2.36 1.73 -11.28
N LEU A 45 1.33 1.20 -10.60
CA LEU A 45 1.09 1.42 -9.17
C LEU A 45 2.16 0.76 -8.30
N GLU A 46 2.68 -0.41 -8.69
CA GLU A 46 3.82 -1.04 -8.02
C GLU A 46 5.08 -0.17 -8.06
N LYS A 47 5.31 0.58 -9.14
CA LYS A 47 6.42 1.54 -9.24
C LYS A 47 6.15 2.85 -8.50
N ASN A 48 4.88 3.20 -8.32
CA ASN A 48 4.43 4.45 -7.71
C ASN A 48 3.56 4.17 -6.47
N PRO A 49 4.09 3.53 -5.41
CA PRO A 49 3.27 3.01 -4.32
C PRO A 49 2.50 4.07 -3.55
N ALA A 50 2.97 5.33 -3.56
CA ALA A 50 2.25 6.45 -2.97
C ALA A 50 0.92 6.78 -3.68
N MET A 51 0.67 6.22 -4.87
CA MET A 51 -0.61 6.33 -5.60
C MET A 51 -1.59 5.21 -5.26
N VAL A 52 -1.16 4.15 -4.57
CA VAL A 52 -2.06 3.08 -4.13
C VAL A 52 -2.92 3.62 -2.98
N PRO A 53 -4.26 3.58 -3.09
CA PRO A 53 -5.14 4.14 -2.06
C PRO A 53 -5.10 3.29 -0.78
N GLY A 54 -5.59 3.87 0.32
CA GLY A 54 -5.87 3.10 1.54
C GLY A 54 -4.74 3.00 2.56
N ALA A 55 -3.63 3.71 2.38
CA ALA A 55 -2.57 3.75 3.39
C ALA A 55 -3.05 4.34 4.74
N PHE A 56 -4.03 5.24 4.71
CA PHE A 56 -4.64 5.87 5.89
C PHE A 56 -6.16 5.72 5.85
N PRO A 57 -6.71 4.56 6.23
CA PRO A 57 -8.15 4.31 6.18
C PRO A 57 -8.94 5.23 7.13
N PRO A 58 -10.27 5.35 6.96
CA PRO A 58 -11.11 6.16 7.84
C PRO A 58 -10.91 5.84 9.33
N GLY A 59 -10.63 6.86 10.13
CA GLY A 59 -10.28 6.72 11.56
C GLY A 59 -8.79 6.49 11.83
N ALA A 60 -7.95 6.36 10.80
CA ALA A 60 -6.49 6.33 10.90
C ALA A 60 -5.82 7.59 10.30
N ALA A 61 -6.57 8.62 9.93
CA ALA A 61 -6.08 9.84 9.27
C ALA A 61 -5.17 10.77 10.13
N GLY A 62 -4.86 10.36 11.36
CA GLY A 62 -3.78 10.93 12.20
C GLY A 62 -2.90 9.85 12.83
N GLY A 63 -2.93 8.64 12.26
CA GLY A 63 -2.25 7.45 12.77
C GLY A 63 -0.82 7.32 12.26
N HIS A 64 -0.18 6.24 12.69
CA HIS A 64 1.18 5.91 12.27
C HIS A 64 1.25 5.57 10.77
N SER A 65 2.42 5.73 10.16
CA SER A 65 2.68 5.18 8.83
C SER A 65 2.31 3.69 8.78
N PRO A 66 1.85 3.16 7.63
CA PRO A 66 1.56 1.73 7.48
C PRO A 66 2.73 0.87 7.94
N TRP A 67 2.45 -0.40 8.27
CA TRP A 67 3.45 -1.38 8.66
C TRP A 67 4.63 -1.38 7.68
N HIS A 68 5.84 -1.21 8.22
CA HIS A 68 7.10 -1.05 7.48
C HIS A 68 7.16 0.11 6.47
N CYS A 69 6.18 1.01 6.47
CA CYS A 69 5.92 1.97 5.39
C CYS A 69 5.89 1.27 4.02
N ALA A 70 5.18 0.13 3.94
CA ALA A 70 5.19 -0.69 2.74
C ALA A 70 3.77 -1.02 2.27
N VAL A 71 3.61 -1.04 0.95
CA VAL A 71 2.45 -1.67 0.29
C VAL A 71 2.85 -3.07 -0.15
N VAL A 72 2.03 -4.05 0.19
CA VAL A 72 2.21 -5.43 -0.26
C VAL A 72 1.53 -5.56 -1.62
N SER A 73 2.29 -5.93 -2.65
CA SER A 73 1.79 -6.30 -3.98
C SER A 73 1.38 -7.77 -3.96
N GLN A 74 0.17 -8.04 -4.46
CA GLN A 74 -0.43 -9.37 -4.57
C GLN A 74 -0.35 -10.18 -3.25
N PRO A 75 -0.83 -9.64 -2.12
CA PRO A 75 -0.86 -10.32 -0.83
C PRO A 75 -1.60 -11.66 -0.88
N VAL A 76 -1.01 -12.69 -0.32
CA VAL A 76 -1.69 -13.99 -0.16
C VAL A 76 -2.53 -13.97 1.11
N LEU A 77 -3.77 -14.43 1.02
CA LEU A 77 -4.62 -14.77 2.18
C LEU A 77 -4.55 -16.29 2.36
N PRO A 78 -3.84 -16.82 3.37
CA PRO A 78 -3.61 -18.26 3.49
C PRO A 78 -4.91 -19.07 3.47
N GLY A 79 -4.94 -20.13 2.65
CA GLY A 79 -6.13 -20.96 2.47
C GLY A 79 -7.17 -20.39 1.49
N LEU A 80 -7.07 -19.13 1.08
CA LEU A 80 -7.86 -18.54 0.00
C LEU A 80 -6.98 -18.45 -1.26
N ASN A 81 -7.02 -19.50 -2.07
CA ASN A 81 -6.18 -19.64 -3.27
C ASN A 81 -6.78 -18.95 -4.52
N SER A 82 -8.04 -18.55 -4.46
CA SER A 82 -8.70 -17.74 -5.49
C SER A 82 -8.68 -16.27 -5.10
N LYS A 83 -8.59 -15.38 -6.10
CA LYS A 83 -8.87 -13.94 -5.92
C LYS A 83 -7.94 -13.22 -4.93
N ILE A 84 -6.65 -13.26 -5.26
CA ILE A 84 -5.59 -12.51 -4.57
C ILE A 84 -5.84 -11.00 -4.76
N PRO A 85 -5.92 -10.19 -3.68
CA PRO A 85 -5.97 -8.74 -3.81
C PRO A 85 -4.77 -8.21 -4.58
N ASP A 86 -4.92 -7.14 -5.34
CA ASP A 86 -3.80 -6.54 -6.08
C ASP A 86 -2.79 -5.86 -5.16
N PHE A 87 -3.28 -5.19 -4.12
CA PHE A 87 -2.45 -4.57 -3.10
C PHE A 87 -3.04 -4.73 -1.69
N MET A 88 -2.17 -4.58 -0.69
CA MET A 88 -2.59 -4.43 0.69
C MET A 88 -1.69 -3.49 1.48
N TRP A 89 -2.32 -2.68 2.32
CA TRP A 89 -1.68 -2.00 3.42
C TRP A 89 -2.04 -2.67 4.75
N ILE A 90 -1.14 -2.58 5.72
CA ILE A 90 -1.48 -2.88 7.11
C ILE A 90 -1.34 -1.56 7.88
N ALA A 91 -2.45 -0.84 8.04
CA ALA A 91 -2.49 0.42 8.74
C ALA A 91 -2.84 0.22 10.22
N SER A 92 -2.51 1.17 11.08
CA SER A 92 -2.96 1.12 12.48
C SER A 92 -3.01 2.48 13.15
N ASN A 93 -3.82 2.57 14.18
CA ASN A 93 -3.77 3.60 15.20
C ASN A 93 -3.60 2.93 16.58
N SER A 94 -3.79 3.69 17.65
CA SER A 94 -3.62 3.21 19.02
C SER A 94 -4.60 2.08 19.41
N GLN A 95 -5.78 2.01 18.80
CA GLN A 95 -6.87 1.11 19.20
C GLN A 95 -7.21 0.06 18.15
N VAL A 96 -6.93 0.35 16.87
CA VAL A 96 -7.37 -0.44 15.73
C VAL A 96 -6.21 -0.69 14.78
N TRP A 97 -6.17 -1.86 14.18
CA TRP A 97 -5.35 -2.14 13.02
C TRP A 97 -6.21 -2.61 11.85
N TYR A 98 -5.77 -2.29 10.64
CA TYR A 98 -6.54 -2.42 9.42
C TYR A 98 -5.72 -3.17 8.38
N PRO A 99 -6.08 -4.42 8.05
CA PRO A 99 -5.81 -4.94 6.71
C PRO A 99 -6.63 -4.12 5.73
N VAL A 100 -5.96 -3.36 4.87
CA VAL A 100 -6.59 -2.58 3.81
C VAL A 100 -6.31 -3.27 2.49
N LEU A 101 -7.30 -3.94 1.92
CA LEU A 101 -7.17 -4.65 0.64
C LEU A 101 -7.58 -3.72 -0.50
N VAL A 102 -6.82 -3.72 -1.59
CA VAL A 102 -7.14 -2.96 -2.79
C VAL A 102 -7.25 -3.93 -3.95
N GLU A 103 -8.40 -3.90 -4.62
CA GLU A 103 -8.62 -4.54 -5.92
C GLU A 103 -8.62 -3.46 -7.00
N ILE A 104 -7.94 -3.69 -8.11
CA ILE A 104 -8.01 -2.87 -9.30
C ILE A 104 -8.57 -3.71 -10.45
N GLU A 105 -9.38 -3.08 -11.29
CA GLU A 105 -9.93 -3.71 -12.49
C GLU A 105 -9.43 -2.95 -13.72
N ALA A 106 -9.40 -3.55 -14.91
CA ALA A 106 -9.01 -2.80 -16.12
C ALA A 106 -9.78 -1.47 -16.25
N PRO A 107 -9.12 -0.30 -16.46
CA PRO A 107 -9.82 0.99 -16.51
C PRO A 107 -10.89 1.11 -17.59
N THR A 108 -10.79 0.29 -18.64
CA THR A 108 -11.75 0.20 -19.74
C THR A 108 -13.04 -0.53 -19.35
N LYS A 109 -13.08 -1.25 -18.21
CA LYS A 109 -14.28 -1.91 -17.71
C LYS A 109 -15.31 -0.86 -17.26
N LEU A 110 -16.49 -0.96 -17.86
CA LEU A 110 -17.64 -0.11 -17.54
C LEU A 110 -18.39 -0.67 -16.33
N LEU A 111 -18.89 0.22 -15.48
CA LEU A 111 -19.67 -0.15 -14.32
C LEU A 111 -21.12 -0.48 -14.70
N TYR A 112 -21.67 0.17 -15.73
CA TYR A 112 -23.06 0.02 -16.15
C TYR A 112 -23.22 -0.62 -17.53
N LYS A 113 -24.23 -1.48 -17.65
CA LYS A 113 -24.99 -1.67 -18.90
C LYS A 113 -25.93 -0.46 -19.00
N GLY A 114 -26.10 0.12 -20.19
CA GLY A 114 -26.88 1.36 -20.37
C GLY A 114 -28.19 1.39 -19.55
N LYS A 115 -28.61 2.59 -19.12
CA LYS A 115 -29.73 2.85 -18.17
C LYS A 115 -29.46 2.55 -16.69
N GLY A 116 -28.20 2.34 -16.28
CA GLY A 116 -27.81 2.30 -14.86
C GLY A 116 -27.91 0.93 -14.20
N VAL A 117 -27.95 -0.14 -14.99
CA VAL A 117 -27.91 -1.52 -14.49
C VAL A 117 -26.44 -1.94 -14.37
N PRO A 118 -25.93 -2.36 -13.20
CA PRO A 118 -24.54 -2.79 -13.08
C PRO A 118 -24.15 -3.94 -14.03
N ARG A 119 -22.91 -3.92 -14.49
CA ARG A 119 -22.34 -4.99 -15.32
C ARG A 119 -22.05 -6.25 -14.49
N ALA A 120 -21.99 -7.40 -15.17
CA ALA A 120 -21.70 -8.66 -14.51
C ALA A 120 -20.27 -8.67 -13.96
N GLU A 121 -19.34 -8.07 -14.71
CA GLU A 121 -17.94 -7.88 -14.30
C GLU A 121 -17.85 -7.09 -12.98
N PHE A 122 -18.62 -6.00 -12.84
CA PHE A 122 -18.68 -5.25 -11.58
C PHE A 122 -19.24 -6.09 -10.43
N THR A 123 -20.29 -6.89 -10.68
CA THR A 123 -20.82 -7.81 -9.67
C THR A 123 -19.78 -8.86 -9.26
N GLN A 124 -18.98 -9.38 -10.18
CA GLN A 124 -17.89 -10.31 -9.87
C GLN A 124 -16.81 -9.68 -8.99
N ALA A 125 -16.39 -8.45 -9.29
CA ALA A 125 -15.45 -7.70 -8.46
C ALA A 125 -15.99 -7.47 -7.04
N LYS A 126 -17.30 -7.17 -6.91
CA LYS A 126 -17.98 -7.05 -5.61
C LYS A 126 -18.05 -8.36 -4.83
N ASN A 127 -18.25 -9.48 -5.52
CA ASN A 127 -18.28 -10.80 -4.88
C ASN A 127 -16.90 -11.16 -4.30
N GLN A 128 -15.81 -10.79 -4.99
CA GLN A 128 -14.45 -10.96 -4.50
C GLN A 128 -14.21 -10.22 -3.17
N LEU A 129 -14.69 -8.98 -3.01
CA LEU A 129 -14.64 -8.29 -1.70
C LEU A 129 -15.41 -9.05 -0.61
N SER A 130 -16.55 -9.64 -0.98
CA SER A 130 -17.36 -10.43 -0.05
C SER A 130 -16.66 -11.71 0.40
N GLU A 131 -15.93 -12.38 -0.49
CA GLU A 131 -15.10 -13.54 -0.15
C GLU A 131 -14.01 -13.18 0.86
N TRP A 132 -13.33 -12.05 0.68
CA TRP A 132 -12.35 -11.56 1.65
C TRP A 132 -12.97 -11.26 3.01
N ARG A 133 -14.14 -10.61 3.03
CA ARG A 133 -14.88 -10.38 4.27
C ARG A 133 -15.22 -11.68 4.98
N THR A 134 -15.70 -12.69 4.25
CA THR A 134 -15.96 -14.02 4.82
C THR A 134 -14.68 -14.62 5.38
N TRP A 135 -13.56 -14.54 4.66
CA TRP A 135 -12.27 -15.05 5.13
C TRP A 135 -11.81 -14.38 6.44
N PHE A 136 -11.88 -13.05 6.53
CA PHE A 136 -11.51 -12.29 7.73
C PHE A 136 -12.53 -12.37 8.88
N SER A 137 -13.73 -12.93 8.64
CA SER A 137 -14.72 -13.16 9.70
C SER A 137 -14.36 -14.34 10.61
N ASP A 138 -13.44 -15.20 10.16
CA ASP A 138 -12.89 -16.29 10.96
C ASP A 138 -11.66 -15.83 11.74
N GLN A 139 -11.72 -15.94 13.06
CA GLN A 139 -10.63 -15.53 13.95
C GLN A 139 -9.36 -16.35 13.74
N GLU A 140 -9.44 -17.63 13.35
CA GLU A 140 -8.26 -18.44 13.05
C GLU A 140 -7.49 -17.90 11.84
N ASN A 141 -8.23 -17.47 10.80
CA ASN A 141 -7.64 -16.81 9.64
C ASN A 141 -6.94 -15.50 10.01
N VAL A 142 -7.52 -14.70 10.91
CA VAL A 142 -6.87 -13.48 11.41
C VAL A 142 -5.56 -13.80 12.13
N GLN A 143 -5.51 -14.88 12.92
CA GLN A 143 -4.28 -15.31 13.60
C GLN A 143 -3.21 -15.79 12.59
N VAL A 144 -3.63 -16.55 11.57
CA VAL A 144 -2.75 -17.02 10.50
C VAL A 144 -2.21 -15.82 9.70
N PHE A 145 -3.07 -14.87 9.34
CA PHE A 145 -2.70 -13.61 8.68
C PHE A 145 -1.63 -12.87 9.49
N ALA A 146 -1.87 -12.68 10.80
CA ALA A 146 -0.96 -11.94 11.66
C ALA A 146 0.44 -12.57 11.68
N ARG A 147 0.53 -13.90 11.75
CA ARG A 147 1.82 -14.61 11.69
C ARG A 147 2.47 -14.51 10.32
N GLU A 148 1.69 -14.68 9.25
CA GLU A 148 2.18 -14.65 7.87
C GLU A 148 2.81 -13.29 7.54
N TYR A 149 2.21 -12.21 8.03
CA TYR A 149 2.67 -10.84 7.84
C TYR A 149 3.50 -10.30 9.03
N GLY A 150 3.92 -11.16 9.97
CA GLY A 150 4.86 -10.77 11.03
C GLY A 150 4.34 -9.69 11.98
N LEU A 151 3.03 -9.60 12.16
CA LEU A 151 2.42 -8.62 13.06
C LEU A 151 2.71 -9.02 14.51
N PRO A 152 3.06 -8.06 15.38
CA PRO A 152 3.34 -8.36 16.77
C PRO A 152 2.06 -8.75 17.50
N ASP A 153 2.18 -9.61 18.51
CA ASP A 153 1.08 -10.06 19.39
C ASP A 153 0.20 -8.91 19.91
N THR A 154 0.77 -7.71 20.07
CA THR A 154 0.04 -6.53 20.55
C THR A 154 -1.08 -6.09 19.60
N PHE A 155 -0.95 -6.31 18.29
CA PHE A 155 -2.02 -6.03 17.32
C PHE A 155 -3.22 -6.94 17.56
N ILE A 156 -2.96 -8.19 17.92
CA ILE A 156 -3.99 -9.22 18.04
C ILE A 156 -4.61 -9.23 19.44
N ARG A 157 -3.81 -8.98 20.48
CA ARG A 157 -4.25 -9.05 21.87
C ARG A 157 -4.88 -7.76 22.38
N TYR A 158 -4.46 -6.59 21.88
CA TYR A 158 -4.81 -5.29 22.47
C TYR A 158 -5.47 -4.32 21.51
N ARG A 159 -5.58 -4.65 20.22
CA ARG A 159 -6.21 -3.80 19.22
C ARG A 159 -7.32 -4.55 18.50
N GLN A 160 -8.35 -3.81 18.11
CA GLN A 160 -9.40 -4.37 17.26
C GLN A 160 -8.89 -4.47 15.82
N MET A 161 -9.15 -5.59 15.15
CA MET A 161 -8.97 -5.67 13.70
C MET A 161 -10.22 -5.10 13.00
N LYS A 162 -10.02 -4.21 12.03
CA LYS A 162 -11.08 -3.77 11.12
C LYS A 162 -10.62 -3.89 9.67
N LEU A 163 -11.25 -4.78 8.93
CA LEU A 163 -11.04 -4.89 7.49
C LEU A 163 -11.48 -3.60 6.80
N HIS A 164 -10.72 -3.18 5.80
CA HIS A 164 -11.13 -2.13 4.87
C HIS A 164 -10.78 -2.57 3.45
N MET A 165 -11.65 -2.32 2.49
CA MET A 165 -11.52 -2.81 1.13
C MET A 165 -11.81 -1.69 0.14
N ILE A 166 -10.93 -1.52 -0.84
CA ILE A 166 -11.04 -0.48 -1.86
C ILE A 166 -11.10 -1.17 -3.21
N LEU A 167 -12.20 -0.95 -3.94
CA LEU A 167 -12.33 -1.36 -5.33
C LEU A 167 -12.07 -0.15 -6.23
N VAL A 168 -11.00 -0.21 -7.02
CA VAL A 168 -10.70 0.77 -8.06
C VAL A 168 -11.27 0.27 -9.39
N TYR A 169 -12.35 0.91 -9.85
CA TYR A 169 -13.12 0.44 -10.99
C TYR A 169 -13.57 1.59 -11.88
N GLY A 170 -13.29 1.44 -13.18
CA GLY A 170 -13.78 2.31 -14.25
C GLY A 170 -13.24 3.75 -14.22
N ARG A 171 -13.56 4.48 -15.30
CA ARG A 171 -13.21 5.89 -15.49
C ARG A 171 -14.36 6.79 -15.05
N ARG A 172 -14.02 8.01 -14.59
CA ARG A 172 -15.02 9.01 -14.20
C ARG A 172 -15.90 9.48 -15.35
N GLU A 173 -15.39 9.41 -16.57
CA GLU A 173 -16.11 9.85 -17.77
C GLU A 173 -17.40 9.07 -18.02
N GLU A 174 -17.52 7.82 -17.54
CA GLU A 174 -18.74 7.01 -17.69
C GLU A 174 -19.97 7.67 -17.03
N PHE A 175 -19.78 8.40 -15.93
CA PHE A 175 -20.86 8.99 -15.13
C PHE A 175 -20.80 10.52 -15.03
N LYS A 176 -19.72 11.15 -15.52
CA LYS A 176 -19.57 12.62 -15.50
C LYS A 176 -20.74 13.27 -16.24
N GLY A 177 -21.46 14.16 -15.55
CA GLY A 177 -22.61 14.89 -16.11
C GLY A 177 -23.92 14.10 -16.12
N ASN A 178 -23.94 12.86 -15.62
CA ASN A 178 -25.15 12.06 -15.45
C ASN A 178 -25.49 11.88 -13.97
N THR A 179 -26.23 12.84 -13.40
CA THR A 179 -26.58 12.86 -11.97
C THR A 179 -27.29 11.59 -11.50
N LYS A 180 -28.05 10.92 -12.36
CA LYS A 180 -28.73 9.65 -12.01
C LYS A 180 -27.71 8.54 -11.76
N LEU A 181 -26.72 8.40 -12.64
CA LEU A 181 -25.65 7.40 -12.49
C LEU A 181 -24.72 7.74 -11.33
N GLU A 182 -24.41 9.02 -11.09
CA GLU A 182 -23.61 9.45 -9.95
C GLU A 182 -24.29 9.14 -8.61
N LYS A 183 -25.59 9.44 -8.48
CA LYS A 183 -26.38 9.09 -7.29
C LYS A 183 -26.47 7.58 -7.09
N HIS A 184 -26.72 6.84 -8.16
CA HIS A 184 -26.79 5.38 -8.09
C HIS A 184 -25.44 4.75 -7.72
N ARG A 185 -24.32 5.30 -8.21
CA ARG A 185 -22.96 4.86 -7.86
C ARG A 185 -22.71 5.00 -6.35
N ALA A 186 -23.24 6.05 -5.72
CA ALA A 186 -23.13 6.21 -4.27
C ALA A 186 -23.95 5.16 -3.51
N SER A 187 -25.11 4.73 -4.03
CA SER A 187 -25.96 3.73 -3.36
C SER A 187 -25.49 2.28 -3.51
N ILE A 188 -24.66 1.95 -4.52
CA ILE A 188 -24.15 0.59 -4.74
C ILE A 188 -22.86 0.28 -3.97
N VAL A 189 -22.33 1.26 -3.21
CA VAL A 189 -21.28 1.03 -2.20
C VAL A 189 -22.02 0.76 -0.89
N PRO A 190 -22.30 -0.51 -0.54
CA PRO A 190 -23.33 -0.81 0.44
C PRO A 190 -22.79 -0.87 1.87
N GLN A 191 -21.47 -1.04 2.07
CA GLN A 191 -20.92 -1.43 3.37
C GLN A 191 -19.91 -0.41 3.91
N PRO A 192 -19.83 -0.22 5.25
CA PRO A 192 -18.91 0.73 5.87
C PRO A 192 -17.41 0.40 5.70
N ASP A 193 -17.09 -0.86 5.41
CA ASP A 193 -15.74 -1.35 5.19
C ASP A 193 -15.31 -1.29 3.71
N GLU A 194 -16.14 -0.76 2.82
CA GLU A 194 -15.90 -0.73 1.37
C GLU A 194 -15.83 0.69 0.80
N GLU A 195 -14.88 0.91 -0.11
CA GLU A 195 -14.81 2.10 -0.94
C GLU A 195 -14.83 1.72 -2.42
N LEU A 196 -15.56 2.50 -3.22
CA LEU A 196 -15.50 2.43 -4.68
C LEU A 196 -14.83 3.69 -5.22
N VAL A 197 -13.67 3.52 -5.82
CA VAL A 197 -12.84 4.60 -6.36
C VAL A 197 -12.74 4.43 -7.87
N SER A 198 -12.78 5.54 -8.62
CA SER A 198 -12.49 5.54 -10.06
C SER A 198 -11.01 5.80 -10.28
N PHE A 199 -10.40 5.26 -11.34
CA PHE A 199 -8.99 5.47 -11.64
C PHE A 199 -8.58 6.96 -11.66
N ASP A 200 -9.47 7.83 -12.17
CA ASP A 200 -9.29 9.28 -12.21
C ASP A 200 -9.13 9.96 -10.85
N ARG A 201 -9.35 9.26 -9.73
CA ARG A 201 -9.24 9.78 -8.37
C ARG A 201 -7.97 9.34 -7.66
N LEU A 202 -7.21 8.39 -8.20
CA LEU A 202 -5.92 8.04 -7.60
C LEU A 202 -4.95 9.20 -7.76
N ARG A 203 -4.30 9.57 -6.66
CA ARG A 203 -3.35 10.67 -6.52
C ARG A 203 -2.21 10.20 -5.63
N VAL A 204 -1.03 10.81 -5.80
CA VAL A 204 0.04 10.63 -4.83
C VAL A 204 -0.41 11.16 -3.47
N ASP A 205 -0.41 10.30 -2.46
CA ASP A 205 -0.55 10.72 -1.07
C ASP A 205 0.78 11.35 -0.61
N ARG A 206 0.73 12.63 -0.27
CA ARG A 206 1.92 13.41 0.10
C ARG A 206 2.53 12.99 1.43
N ASN A 207 1.80 12.23 2.26
CA ASN A 207 2.31 11.67 3.51
C ASN A 207 3.14 10.39 3.31
N LEU A 208 3.17 9.84 2.09
CA LEU A 208 3.85 8.58 1.75
C LEU A 208 5.23 8.83 1.10
N THR A 209 6.12 9.50 1.85
CA THR A 209 7.47 9.87 1.37
C THR A 209 8.45 8.70 1.32
N ASP A 210 8.36 7.75 2.26
CA ASP A 210 9.36 6.68 2.44
C ASP A 210 8.81 5.29 2.17
N VAL A 211 7.94 5.19 1.16
CA VAL A 211 7.20 3.96 0.86
C VAL A 211 7.96 3.00 -0.05
N ILE A 212 7.78 1.71 0.23
CA ILE A 212 8.33 0.58 -0.54
C ILE A 212 7.16 -0.28 -1.04
N THR A 213 7.20 -0.71 -2.29
CA THR A 213 6.38 -1.85 -2.76
C THR A 213 7.10 -3.13 -2.43
N VAL A 214 6.45 -4.03 -1.70
CA VAL A 214 7.02 -5.31 -1.30
C VAL A 214 6.17 -6.47 -1.77
N LYS A 215 6.76 -7.66 -1.85
CA LYS A 215 6.05 -8.93 -1.92
C LYS A 215 6.26 -9.69 -0.61
N ALA A 216 5.18 -10.16 0.00
CA ALA A 216 5.29 -11.02 1.17
C ALA A 216 5.95 -12.36 0.79
N LYS A 217 6.82 -12.86 1.66
CA LYS A 217 7.50 -14.16 1.54
C LYS A 217 7.07 -15.13 2.65
N GLY A 218 6.16 -14.70 3.51
CA GLY A 218 5.66 -15.42 4.66
C GLY A 218 6.51 -15.25 5.91
N ALA A 219 5.94 -15.65 7.04
CA ALA A 219 6.55 -15.53 8.37
C ALA A 219 7.11 -14.12 8.68
N GLY A 220 6.43 -13.06 8.23
CA GLY A 220 6.83 -11.68 8.48
C GLY A 220 8.03 -11.19 7.65
N THR A 221 8.42 -11.94 6.62
CA THR A 221 9.50 -11.54 5.72
C THR A 221 8.97 -11.04 4.39
N TYR A 222 9.71 -10.10 3.80
CA TYR A 222 9.30 -9.39 2.61
C TYR A 222 10.45 -9.24 1.62
N GLU A 223 10.11 -9.17 0.34
CA GLU A 223 11.04 -8.85 -0.75
C GLU A 223 10.66 -7.50 -1.34
N ALA A 224 11.56 -6.52 -1.33
CA ALA A 224 11.34 -5.25 -1.99
C ALA A 224 11.23 -5.45 -3.51
N LYS A 225 10.21 -4.85 -4.13
CA LYS A 225 10.02 -4.81 -5.58
C LYS A 225 10.41 -3.45 -6.15
N HIS A 226 9.95 -2.38 -5.51
CA HIS A 226 10.23 -1.00 -5.89
C HIS A 226 10.35 -0.13 -4.65
N VAL A 227 11.20 0.88 -4.72
CA VAL A 227 11.37 1.92 -3.72
C VAL A 227 10.91 3.25 -4.31
N SER A 228 10.15 4.04 -3.55
CA SER A 228 9.72 5.38 -3.99
C SER A 228 10.93 6.26 -4.33
N PRO A 229 10.90 7.07 -5.40
CA PRO A 229 11.94 8.05 -5.70
C PRO A 229 12.23 9.03 -4.55
N THR A 230 11.21 9.27 -3.71
CA THR A 230 11.25 10.20 -2.57
C THR A 230 11.82 9.56 -1.30
N PHE A 231 12.10 8.26 -1.33
CA PHE A 231 12.49 7.44 -0.19
C PHE A 231 13.79 7.90 0.47
N THR A 232 13.76 8.09 1.78
CA THR A 232 14.92 8.39 2.63
C THR A 232 15.18 7.28 3.65
N THR A 233 16.36 7.33 4.27
CA THR A 233 16.70 6.46 5.38
C THR A 233 16.92 7.29 6.64
N GLY A 234 16.69 6.68 7.80
CA GLY A 234 16.80 7.37 9.06
C GLY A 234 16.43 6.48 10.24
N PRO A 235 16.54 7.00 11.47
CA PRO A 235 16.32 6.25 12.69
C PRO A 235 14.84 6.02 13.02
N LYS A 236 13.90 6.57 12.21
CA LYS A 236 12.44 6.47 12.48
C LYS A 236 11.89 5.06 12.28
N PHE A 237 12.34 4.34 11.26
CA PHE A 237 11.84 2.99 10.92
C PHE A 237 12.95 1.99 10.59
N PRO A 238 14.02 1.85 11.39
CA PRO A 238 15.17 1.06 10.99
C PRO A 238 14.86 -0.45 11.06
N ASN A 239 13.90 -0.86 11.90
CA ASN A 239 13.45 -2.25 12.03
C ASN A 239 13.00 -2.87 10.70
N ARG A 240 12.41 -2.09 9.78
CA ARG A 240 11.95 -2.62 8.48
C ARG A 240 13.09 -3.21 7.64
N PHE A 241 14.31 -2.70 7.78
CA PHE A 241 15.47 -3.18 7.03
C PHE A 241 15.93 -4.57 7.45
N LYS A 242 15.49 -5.06 8.62
CA LYS A 242 15.70 -6.44 9.07
C LYS A 242 14.76 -7.43 8.37
N TYR A 243 13.53 -7.01 8.07
CA TYR A 243 12.47 -7.89 7.56
C TYR A 243 12.26 -7.78 6.05
N ILE A 244 12.69 -6.68 5.44
CA ILE A 244 12.63 -6.46 3.99
C ILE A 244 14.00 -6.76 3.38
N ASN A 245 14.02 -7.67 2.41
CA ASN A 245 15.17 -8.03 1.58
C ASN A 245 15.02 -7.47 0.15
N GLY A 246 15.97 -7.76 -0.74
CA GLY A 246 15.85 -7.39 -2.16
C GLY A 246 16.08 -5.93 -2.53
N PHE A 247 16.57 -5.09 -1.60
CA PHE A 247 16.72 -3.65 -1.83
C PHE A 247 17.60 -3.29 -3.03
N GLU A 248 18.63 -4.08 -3.34
CA GLU A 248 19.51 -3.84 -4.50
C GLU A 248 18.75 -3.94 -5.82
N SER A 249 18.02 -5.03 -6.01
CA SER A 249 17.13 -5.21 -7.17
C SER A 249 16.04 -4.13 -7.20
N ALA A 250 15.40 -3.86 -6.06
CA ALA A 250 14.31 -2.90 -5.98
C ALA A 250 14.74 -1.46 -6.34
N LEU A 251 15.93 -1.05 -5.89
CA LEU A 251 16.50 0.26 -6.23
C LEU A 251 16.89 0.34 -7.71
N GLY A 252 17.41 -0.76 -8.29
CA GLY A 252 17.68 -0.86 -9.73
C GLY A 252 16.42 -0.76 -10.60
N ASN A 253 15.30 -1.30 -10.11
CA ASN A 253 14.01 -1.28 -10.80
C ASN A 253 13.19 0.01 -10.59
N SER A 254 13.69 0.93 -9.76
CA SER A 254 13.04 2.20 -9.44
C SER A 254 13.66 3.39 -10.19
N GLU A 255 12.86 4.44 -10.40
CA GLU A 255 13.29 5.71 -10.99
C GLU A 255 14.08 6.55 -9.98
N ILE A 256 15.30 6.10 -9.67
CA ILE A 256 16.23 6.74 -8.73
C ILE A 256 17.57 6.92 -9.44
N ALA A 257 18.22 8.08 -9.27
CA ALA A 257 19.53 8.34 -9.85
C ALA A 257 20.61 7.37 -9.31
N ASP A 258 21.61 7.03 -10.12
CA ASP A 258 22.61 6.00 -9.78
C ASP A 258 23.41 6.31 -8.53
N ASP A 259 23.90 7.55 -8.40
CA ASP A 259 24.62 8.04 -7.22
C ASP A 259 23.78 7.88 -5.94
N ARG A 260 22.48 8.15 -6.07
CA ARG A 260 21.51 8.01 -5.00
C ARG A 260 21.20 6.54 -4.67
N ARG A 261 21.12 5.65 -5.66
CA ARG A 261 20.95 4.21 -5.44
C ARG A 261 22.12 3.65 -4.62
N VAL A 262 23.35 4.00 -5.00
CA VAL A 262 24.57 3.61 -4.27
C VAL A 262 24.53 4.11 -2.83
N PHE A 263 24.22 5.39 -2.64
CA PHE A 263 24.09 5.97 -1.31
C PHE A 263 23.03 5.24 -0.47
N LEU A 264 21.82 5.04 -1.00
CA LEU A 264 20.75 4.35 -0.28
C LEU A 264 21.13 2.92 0.11
N LEU A 265 21.80 2.18 -0.77
CA LEU A 265 22.24 0.81 -0.47
C LEU A 265 23.21 0.76 0.70
N ASP A 266 24.20 1.65 0.70
CA ASP A 266 25.13 1.78 1.83
C ASP A 266 24.38 2.10 3.13
N ARG A 267 23.47 3.09 3.09
CA ARG A 267 22.70 3.48 4.27
C ARG A 267 21.77 2.38 4.77
N ILE A 268 21.14 1.61 3.88
CA ILE A 268 20.28 0.48 4.25
C ILE A 268 21.10 -0.61 4.95
N ARG A 269 22.29 -0.94 4.43
CA ARG A 269 23.22 -1.91 5.07
C ARG A 269 23.61 -1.42 6.46
N TYR A 270 24.01 -0.15 6.58
CA TYR A 270 24.32 0.48 7.85
C TYR A 270 23.18 0.35 8.87
N TRP A 271 21.94 0.72 8.48
CA TRP A 271 20.80 0.66 9.41
C TRP A 271 20.45 -0.77 9.81
N ARG A 272 20.60 -1.74 8.89
CA ARG A 272 20.40 -3.16 9.19
C ARG A 272 21.42 -3.66 10.21
N GLU A 273 22.70 -3.35 10.03
CA GLU A 273 23.76 -3.71 10.99
C GLU A 273 23.53 -3.06 12.36
N TRP A 274 23.16 -1.78 12.37
CA TRP A 274 22.85 -1.05 13.59
C TRP A 274 21.69 -1.69 14.37
N VAL A 275 20.57 -2.03 13.72
CA VAL A 275 19.45 -2.73 14.37
C VAL A 275 19.86 -4.09 14.93
N ASN A 276 20.70 -4.83 14.21
CA ASN A 276 21.19 -6.13 14.66
C ASN A 276 22.08 -6.01 15.91
N ARG A 277 22.85 -4.92 16.04
CA ARG A 277 23.71 -4.66 17.19
C ARG A 277 22.94 -4.15 18.41
N GLU A 278 22.05 -3.18 18.23
CA GLU A 278 21.35 -2.51 19.35
C GLU A 278 20.08 -3.25 19.80
N GLY A 279 19.63 -4.26 19.04
CA GLY A 279 18.39 -4.99 19.28
C GLY A 279 17.13 -4.20 18.90
N THR A 280 15.99 -4.89 18.74
CA THR A 280 14.73 -4.27 18.30
C THR A 280 14.03 -3.45 19.40
N GLN A 281 14.40 -3.62 20.67
CA GLN A 281 13.79 -2.92 21.81
C GLN A 281 14.30 -1.47 21.96
N SER A 282 15.56 -1.19 21.64
CA SER A 282 16.15 0.16 21.68
C SER A 282 15.54 1.11 20.64
N VAL A 283 14.97 0.54 19.57
CA VAL A 283 14.31 1.27 18.46
C VAL A 283 12.87 1.67 18.78
N ARG A 284 12.18 0.97 19.70
CA ARG A 284 10.76 1.24 20.04
C ARG A 284 10.51 2.64 20.62
N GLY A 285 11.56 3.32 21.08
CA GLY A 285 11.48 4.72 21.49
C GLY A 285 11.13 5.68 20.35
N PHE A 286 11.46 5.33 19.10
CA PHE A 286 11.22 6.14 17.90
C PHE A 286 9.89 5.85 17.19
N GLU A 287 9.23 4.73 17.51
CA GLU A 287 7.94 4.32 16.92
C GLU A 287 6.72 4.90 17.68
N ARG A 288 6.94 5.59 18.81
CA ARG A 288 5.89 6.17 19.67
C ARG A 288 5.60 7.66 19.43
N GLU A 289 6.27 8.29 18.47
CA GLU A 289 6.05 9.68 18.04
C GLU A 289 5.42 9.75 16.66
#